data_AF-A0A6V7MCQ9-F1
#
_entry.id   AF-A0A6V7MCQ9-F1
#
_cell.length_a   1.000
_cell.length_b   1.000
_cell.length_c   1.000
_cell.angle_alpha   90.00
_cell.angle_beta   90.00
_cell.angle_gamma   90.00
#
_symmetry.space_group_name_H-M   'P 1'
#
loop_
_entity.id
_entity.type
_entity.pdbx_description
1 polymer ?
#
loop_
_entity_poly.entity_id
_entity_poly.type
_entity_poly.pdbx_seq_one_letter_code
_entity_poly.pdbx_strand_id
1 'polypeptide(L)' 'YDMRSKHSSEATHWKDTEYLNERGHFRTSSEPAILNIKRVEQRDEGEYLCRVDFIRSPTRNSKIHLTVI' A
#
# COMPACT_ATOMS: atom_id res chain seq x y z
N TYR A 1 2.17 -0.74 -6.22
CA TYR A 1 1.33 -1.62 -7.05
C TYR A 1 0.69 -0.75 -8.12
N ASP A 2 1.08 -0.87 -9.39
CA ASP A 2 0.55 -0.04 -10.50
C ASP A 2 -0.01 -0.93 -11.62
N MET A 3 -1.32 -0.84 -11.86
CA MET A 3 -2.06 -1.63 -12.85
C MET A 3 -2.40 -0.86 -14.13
N ARG A 4 -1.97 0.41 -14.26
CA ARG A 4 -2.39 1.26 -15.38
C ARG A 4 -1.79 0.84 -16.73
N SER A 5 -0.70 0.08 -16.72
CA SER A 5 0.09 -0.23 -17.92
C SER A 5 -0.04 -1.69 -18.42
N LYS A 6 -0.69 -2.61 -17.71
CA LYS A 6 -0.73 -4.03 -18.13
C LYS A 6 -2.07 -4.72 -17.90
N HIS A 7 -2.49 -5.50 -18.89
CA HIS A 7 -3.52 -6.54 -18.82
C HIS A 7 -3.06 -7.81 -18.07
N SER A 8 -1.87 -7.81 -17.43
CA SER A 8 -1.41 -8.93 -16.62
C SER A 8 -1.98 -8.82 -15.21
N SER A 9 -2.46 -9.93 -14.67
CA SER A 9 -2.90 -10.10 -13.29
C SER A 9 -1.83 -9.78 -12.23
N GLU A 10 -0.59 -9.57 -12.65
CA GLU A 10 0.54 -9.19 -11.80
C GLU A 10 0.89 -7.72 -12.04
N ALA A 11 0.50 -6.85 -11.11
CA ALA A 11 1.03 -5.49 -11.06
C ALA A 11 2.43 -5.49 -10.45
N THR A 12 3.25 -4.53 -10.85
CA THR A 12 4.53 -4.28 -10.20
C THR A 12 4.29 -3.88 -8.75
N HIS A 13 4.63 -4.77 -7.81
CA HIS A 13 4.57 -4.51 -6.37
C HIS A 13 5.65 -3.49 -6.02
N TRP A 14 5.31 -2.20 -6.19
CA TRP A 14 6.13 -1.13 -5.61
C TRP A 14 6.22 -1.41 -4.11
N LYS A 15 7.44 -1.70 -3.67
CA LYS A 15 7.84 -1.98 -2.30
C LYS A 15 8.83 -0.88 -1.93
N ASP A 16 8.49 -0.09 -0.94
CA ASP A 16 9.43 0.83 -0.33
C ASP A 16 10.48 -0.02 0.43
N THR A 17 11.67 -0.14 -0.16
CA THR A 17 12.77 -0.92 0.40
C THR A 17 13.42 -0.24 1.61
N GLU A 18 13.19 1.06 1.80
CA GLU A 18 13.81 1.84 2.88
C GLU A 18 13.01 1.78 4.18
N TYR A 19 11.67 1.86 4.10
CA TYR A 19 10.82 1.92 5.30
C TYR A 19 10.37 0.54 5.80
N LEU A 20 9.52 -0.14 5.02
CA LEU A 20 8.90 -1.38 5.45
C LEU A 20 9.71 -2.61 5.00
N ASN A 21 10.51 -2.49 3.94
CA ASN A 21 11.27 -3.59 3.36
C ASN A 21 10.41 -4.88 3.32
N GLU A 22 10.94 -6.05 3.68
CA GLU A 22 10.23 -7.34 3.66
C GLU A 22 9.10 -7.47 4.69
N ARG A 23 8.95 -6.49 5.59
CA ARG A 23 7.88 -6.49 6.59
C ARG A 23 6.54 -6.03 6.02
N GLY A 24 6.55 -5.24 4.93
CA GLY A 24 5.35 -4.70 4.29
C GLY A 24 4.88 -5.52 3.09
N HIS A 25 3.63 -6.01 3.13
CA HIS A 25 3.00 -6.70 2.01
C HIS A 25 1.56 -6.20 1.77
N PHE A 26 1.35 -5.59 0.60
CA PHE A 26 0.02 -5.17 0.15
C PHE A 26 -0.73 -6.33 -0.52
N ARG A 27 -1.93 -6.65 -0.03
CA ARG A 27 -2.83 -7.70 -0.53
C ARG A 27 -4.05 -7.06 -1.20
N THR A 28 -4.17 -7.25 -2.52
CA THR A 28 -5.29 -6.74 -3.33
C THR A 28 -6.42 -7.75 -3.53
N SER A 29 -6.19 -9.03 -3.20
CA SER A 29 -7.20 -10.09 -3.31
C SER A 29 -8.25 -10.10 -2.20
N SER A 30 -8.13 -9.20 -1.22
CA SER A 30 -9.13 -8.99 -0.17
C SER A 30 -10.01 -7.79 -0.51
N GLU A 31 -11.27 -7.82 -0.05
CA GLU A 31 -12.18 -6.67 -0.10
C GLU A 31 -12.55 -6.28 1.34
N PRO A 32 -12.03 -5.14 1.86
CA PRO A 32 -11.14 -4.18 1.19
C PRO A 32 -9.70 -4.70 1.01
N ALA A 33 -8.91 -4.05 0.15
CA ALA A 33 -7.48 -4.31 0.01
C ALA A 33 -6.72 -3.90 1.29
N ILE A 34 -5.70 -4.68 1.68
CA ILE A 34 -5.04 -4.53 2.99
C ILE A 34 -3.52 -4.40 2.85
N LEU A 35 -2.94 -3.44 3.56
CA LEU A 35 -1.49 -3.39 3.83
C LEU A 35 -1.18 -4.17 5.11
N ASN A 36 -0.42 -5.26 4.99
CA ASN A 36 0.05 -6.02 6.15
C ASN A 36 1.47 -5.59 6.49
N ILE A 37 1.70 -5.25 7.76
CA ILE A 37 3.03 -4.92 8.30
C ILE A 37 3.36 -5.94 9.39
N LYS A 38 4.42 -6.73 9.19
CA LYS A 38 4.89 -7.73 10.14
C LYS A 38 5.92 -7.11 11.09
N ARG A 39 5.87 -7.45 12.38
CA ARG A 39 6.79 -6.91 13.41
C ARG A 39 6.81 -5.37 13.36
N VAL A 40 5.69 -4.76 13.74
CA VAL A 40 5.55 -3.31 13.83
C VAL A 40 6.53 -2.78 14.89
N GLU A 41 7.23 -1.70 14.57
CA GLU A 41 8.22 -1.02 15.40
C GLU A 41 7.81 0.45 15.61
N GLN A 42 8.33 1.14 16.63
CA GLN A 42 7.97 2.53 16.92
C GLN A 42 8.20 3.47 15.72
N ARG A 43 9.22 3.19 14.90
CA ARG A 43 9.54 3.97 13.69
C ARG A 43 8.51 3.84 12.57
N ASP A 44 7.60 2.87 12.67
CA ASP A 44 6.52 2.67 11.69
C ASP A 44 5.33 3.60 11.99
N GLU A 45 5.30 4.27 13.15
CA GLU A 45 4.31 5.29 13.47
C GLU A 45 4.34 6.45 12.46
N GLY A 46 3.16 6.88 12.01
CA GLY A 46 3.06 7.98 11.05
C GLY A 46 1.79 7.97 10.21
N GLU A 47 1.75 8.87 9.21
CA GLU A 47 0.65 8.95 8.25
C GLU A 47 0.91 8.03 7.04
N TYR A 48 -0.03 7.11 6.80
CA TYR A 48 -0.05 6.22 5.65
C TYR A 48 -1.06 6.72 4.62
N LEU A 49 -0.64 6.76 3.36
CA LEU A 49 -1.49 7.14 2.24
C LEU A 49 -1.83 5.92 1.38
N CYS A 50 -3.11 5.58 1.28
CA CYS A 50 -3.61 4.67 0.26
C CYS A 50 -3.99 5.47 -0.99
N ARG A 51 -3.25 5.27 -2.07
CA ARG A 51 -3.48 5.91 -3.37
C ARG A 51 -4.03 4.89 -4.37
N VAL A 52 -5.19 5.20 -4.97
CA VAL A 52 -5.80 4.41 -6.04
C VAL A 52 -5.92 5.30 -7.27
N ASP A 53 -5.15 5.00 -8.30
CA ASP A 53 -5.21 5.71 -9.58
C ASP A 53 -6.19 5.03 -10.53
N PHE A 54 -7.01 5.83 -11.21
CA PHE A 54 -7.94 5.37 -12.24
C PHE A 54 -7.55 5.97 -13.58
N ILE A 55 -7.82 5.26 -14.67
CA ILE A 55 -7.50 5.75 -16.03
C ILE A 55 -8.42 6.91 -16.42
N ARG A 56 -9.71 6.82 -16.07
CA ARG A 56 -10.76 7.77 -16.49
C ARG A 56 -11.46 8.47 -15.32
N SER A 57 -10.92 8.36 -14.12
CA SER A 57 -11.49 8.97 -12.91
C SER A 57 -10.38 9.58 -12.06
N PRO A 58 -10.70 10.55 -11.20
CA PRO A 58 -9.70 11.13 -10.31
C PRO A 58 -9.08 10.08 -9.39
N THR A 59 -7.80 10.25 -9.07
CA THR A 59 -7.11 9.44 -8.04
C THR A 59 -7.84 9.58 -6.70
N ARG A 60 -8.11 8.44 -6.06
CA ARG A 60 -8.64 8.41 -4.70
C ARG A 60 -7.50 8.26 -3.71
N ASN A 61 -7.49 9.11 -2.70
CA ASN A 61 -6.51 9.07 -1.61
C ASN A 61 -7.23 8.86 -0.28
N SER A 62 -6.73 7.92 0.53
CA SER A 62 -7.18 7.73 1.91
C SER A 62 -5.98 7.87 2.83
N LYS A 63 -6.12 8.67 3.89
CA LYS A 63 -5.07 8.90 4.89
C LYS A 63 -5.41 8.14 6.16
N ILE A 64 -4.44 7.41 6.69
CA ILE A 64 -4.56 6.64 7.92
C ILE A 64 -3.41 7.04 8.82
N HIS A 65 -3.69 7.42 10.06
CA HIS A 65 -2.66 7.66 11.06
C HIS A 65 -2.45 6.38 11.87
N LEU A 66 -1.25 5.81 11.80
CA LEU A 66 -0.86 4.64 12.60
C LEU A 66 -0.13 5.14 13.84
N THR A 67 -0.69 4.89 15.02
CA THR A 67 -0.04 5.12 16.31
C THR A 67 0.41 3.79 16.89
N VAL A 68 1.65 3.72 17.37
CA VAL A 68 2.24 2.52 17.99
C VAL A 68 2.38 2.77 19.48
N ILE A 69 1.65 1.98 20.29
CA ILE A 69 1.58 2.09 21.75
C ILE A 69 2.28 0.92 22.46
#